data_AF-X1M298-F1
#
_entry.id   AF-X1M298-F1
#
_cell.length_a   1.000
_cell.length_b   1.000
_cell.length_c   1.000
_cell.angle_alpha   90.00
_cell.angle_beta   90.00
_cell.angle_gamma   90.00
#
_symmetry.space_group_name_H-M   'P 1'
#
loop_
_entity.id
_entity.type
_entity.pdbx_description
1 polymer ?
#
loop_
_entity_poly.entity_id
_entity_poly.type
_entity_poly.pdbx_seq_one_letter_code
_entity_poly.pdbx_strand_id
1 'polypeptide(L)'
;NSPFIGLIGSLCIYARVNELGFIETPYFKVTDGKITDEIFYLSADEEDKYKIAQINIKIDKDNKISQDDVPCRFRGDIIECLPDEIDFIDVSPKQIASISASLIPFLEHDDANRALMGTNMQRQSVPLIKPEVPLVGTGMENKVAVDSGAVLISQYDGLVKEVSADKIIIENTDNIQKEYILKKFVRSNQGTCINQIPLVEEGMIVKKGDVLADGPLTSEGRLSLGRNILIAYMPWEGYNYEDAILVSEKLVREDNFTSIHISEQECDARDTKLGPEE
;
A
#
# COMPACT_ATOMS: atom_id res chain seq x y z
N ASN A 1 -17.21 15.56 5.68
CA ASN A 1 -15.93 16.29 5.74
C ASN A 1 -15.51 16.48 7.19
N SER A 2 -14.40 15.87 7.56
CA SER A 2 -13.86 15.82 8.94
C SER A 2 -13.28 17.19 9.36
N PRO A 3 -13.33 17.59 10.64
CA PRO A 3 -12.76 18.84 11.12
C PRO A 3 -11.23 18.96 10.91
N PHE A 4 -10.55 17.89 10.50
CA PHE A 4 -9.09 17.82 10.32
C PHE A 4 -8.61 17.93 8.87
N ILE A 5 -9.48 18.33 7.94
CA ILE A 5 -9.10 18.49 6.52
C ILE A 5 -7.98 19.52 6.40
N GLY A 6 -6.91 19.14 5.69
CA GLY A 6 -5.72 19.98 5.49
C GLY A 6 -4.72 20.00 6.65
N LEU A 7 -5.09 19.50 7.84
CA LEU A 7 -4.19 19.42 8.99
C LEU A 7 -3.43 18.09 9.05
N ILE A 8 -4.04 17.02 8.54
CA ILE A 8 -3.44 15.68 8.51
C ILE A 8 -3.21 15.31 7.05
N GLY A 9 -1.94 15.21 6.68
CA GLY A 9 -1.48 14.74 5.37
C GLY A 9 -0.87 13.35 5.43
N SER A 10 -0.50 12.82 4.27
CA SER A 10 0.31 11.61 4.15
C SER A 10 1.48 11.91 3.22
N LEU A 11 2.64 11.30 3.51
CA LEU A 11 3.81 11.45 2.64
C LEU A 11 3.53 10.84 1.26
N CYS A 12 4.16 11.41 0.24
CA CYS A 12 4.17 10.82 -1.10
C CYS A 12 5.11 9.60 -1.15
N ILE A 13 4.89 8.71 -2.11
CA ILE A 13 5.57 7.39 -2.18
C ILE A 13 7.09 7.49 -2.17
N TYR A 14 7.66 8.45 -2.90
CA TYR A 14 9.11 8.61 -3.04
C TYR A 14 9.71 9.71 -2.16
N ALA A 15 8.87 10.38 -1.36
CA ALA A 15 9.34 11.44 -0.48
C ALA A 15 10.17 10.85 0.67
N ARG A 16 11.19 11.58 1.11
CA ARG A 16 12.00 11.26 2.29
C ARG A 16 12.21 12.48 3.16
N VAL A 17 12.58 12.28 4.41
CA VAL A 17 12.95 13.37 5.33
C VAL A 17 14.47 13.39 5.46
N ASN A 18 15.09 14.55 5.25
CA ASN A 18 16.54 14.71 5.39
C ASN A 18 16.95 14.95 6.85
N GLU A 19 18.26 15.02 7.12
CA GLU A 19 18.80 15.17 8.48
C GLU A 19 18.35 16.46 9.19
N LEU A 20 17.97 17.49 8.42
CA LEU A 20 17.49 18.76 8.92
C LEU A 20 15.96 18.80 9.13
N GLY A 21 15.26 17.72 8.76
CA GLY A 21 13.80 17.60 8.91
C GLY A 21 12.99 18.11 7.72
N PHE A 22 13.63 18.47 6.60
CA PHE A 22 12.92 18.87 5.38
C PHE A 22 12.51 17.64 4.55
N ILE A 23 11.38 17.76 3.87
CA ILE A 23 10.92 16.75 2.92
C ILE A 23 11.64 16.97 1.59
N GLU A 24 12.24 15.91 1.06
CA GLU A 24 12.88 15.89 -0.25
C GLU A 24 12.18 14.89 -1.17
N THR A 25 12.21 15.18 -2.47
CA THR A 25 11.69 14.28 -3.51
C THR A 25 12.75 14.02 -4.59
N PRO A 26 12.78 12.81 -5.17
CA PRO A 26 13.77 12.45 -6.17
C PRO A 26 13.39 12.94 -7.57
N TYR A 27 14.40 13.31 -8.34
CA TYR A 27 14.31 13.71 -9.74
C TYR A 27 15.48 13.14 -10.55
N PHE A 28 15.27 12.80 -11.81
CA PHE A 28 16.37 12.49 -12.73
C PHE A 28 16.98 13.79 -13.25
N LYS A 29 18.31 13.85 -13.28
CA LYS A 29 19.02 15.00 -13.84
C LYS A 29 18.96 15.00 -15.37
N VAL A 30 18.84 16.18 -15.95
CA VAL A 30 18.92 16.40 -17.40
C VAL A 30 20.20 17.18 -17.71
N THR A 31 20.94 16.74 -18.72
CA THR A 31 22.16 17.41 -19.20
C THR A 31 22.11 17.48 -20.72
N ASP A 32 22.23 18.68 -21.30
CA ASP A 32 22.19 18.92 -22.75
C ASP A 32 20.96 18.27 -23.44
N GLY A 33 19.78 18.42 -22.80
CA GLY A 33 18.51 17.86 -23.27
C GLY A 33 18.40 16.34 -23.17
N LYS A 34 19.35 15.67 -22.50
CA LYS A 34 19.37 14.22 -22.29
C LYS A 34 19.15 13.87 -20.81
N ILE A 35 18.19 12.98 -20.56
CA ILE A 35 17.90 12.46 -19.22
C ILE A 35 19.00 11.46 -18.83
N THR A 36 19.57 11.64 -17.64
CA THR A 36 20.58 10.74 -17.07
C THR A 36 19.95 9.79 -16.05
N ASP A 37 20.67 8.71 -15.72
CA ASP A 37 20.26 7.79 -14.65
C ASP A 37 20.59 8.32 -13.24
N GLU A 38 21.13 9.53 -13.12
CA GLU A 38 21.48 10.14 -11.84
C GLU A 38 20.24 10.72 -11.15
N ILE A 39 19.95 10.22 -9.95
CA ILE A 39 18.83 10.70 -9.13
C ILE A 39 19.32 11.70 -8.09
N PHE A 40 18.71 12.87 -8.08
CA PHE A 40 18.94 13.91 -7.07
C PHE A 40 17.68 14.09 -6.23
N TYR A 41 17.87 14.15 -4.91
CA TYR A 41 16.80 14.52 -3.99
C TYR A 41 16.88 16.01 -3.75
N LEU A 42 15.78 16.70 -4.01
CA LEU A 42 15.68 18.14 -3.85
C LEU A 42 14.68 18.46 -2.74
N SER A 43 15.08 19.37 -1.86
CA SER A 43 14.17 20.04 -0.93
C SER A 43 13.36 21.12 -1.67
N ALA A 44 12.28 21.62 -1.05
CA ALA A 44 11.42 22.64 -1.67
C ALA A 44 12.19 23.91 -2.10
N ASP A 45 13.10 24.40 -1.26
CA ASP A 45 13.91 25.60 -1.56
C ASP A 45 14.93 25.37 -2.68
N GLU A 46 15.34 24.12 -2.90
CA GLU A 46 16.21 23.75 -4.01
C GLU A 46 15.42 23.55 -5.30
N GLU A 47 14.23 22.94 -5.20
CA GLU A 47 13.30 22.74 -6.32
C GLU A 47 12.99 24.07 -7.03
N ASP A 48 12.73 25.14 -6.27
CA ASP A 48 12.40 26.48 -6.76
C ASP A 48 13.52 27.15 -7.61
N LYS A 49 14.71 26.56 -7.65
CA LYS A 49 15.85 27.05 -8.44
C LYS A 49 15.91 26.44 -9.84
N TYR A 50 15.19 25.34 -10.08
CA TYR A 50 15.34 24.52 -11.28
C TYR A 50 14.03 24.39 -12.07
N LYS A 51 14.16 24.21 -13.38
CA LYS A 51 13.05 23.89 -14.28
C LYS A 51 12.84 22.38 -14.33
N ILE A 52 11.67 21.92 -13.88
CA ILE A 52 11.36 20.48 -13.74
C ILE A 52 10.30 20.06 -14.75
N ALA A 53 10.65 19.13 -15.64
CA ALA A 53 9.70 18.55 -16.59
C ALA A 53 8.92 17.38 -16.00
N GLN A 54 7.75 17.09 -16.57
CA GLN A 54 6.99 15.88 -16.26
C GLN A 54 7.58 14.66 -16.97
N ILE A 55 7.42 13.47 -16.37
CA ILE A 55 7.92 12.21 -16.94
C ILE A 55 7.19 11.76 -18.24
N ASN A 56 6.03 12.32 -18.55
CA ASN A 56 5.19 11.93 -19.69
C ASN A 56 5.59 12.58 -21.03
N ILE A 57 6.74 13.26 -21.07
CA ILE A 57 7.27 13.91 -22.28
C ILE A 57 7.80 12.89 -23.30
N LYS A 58 7.89 13.29 -24.57
CA LYS A 58 8.41 12.43 -25.64
C LYS A 58 9.93 12.36 -25.60
N ILE A 59 10.47 11.16 -25.41
CA ILE A 59 11.90 10.87 -25.42
C ILE A 59 12.27 9.95 -26.60
N ASP A 60 13.50 10.06 -27.07
CA ASP A 60 14.06 9.15 -28.09
C ASP A 60 14.71 7.90 -27.46
N LYS A 61 15.35 7.07 -28.29
CA LYS A 61 16.01 5.83 -27.84
C LYS A 61 17.25 6.05 -26.99
N ASP A 62 17.84 7.24 -27.06
CA ASP A 62 19.05 7.62 -26.35
C ASP A 62 18.75 8.47 -25.10
N ASN A 63 17.48 8.46 -24.63
CA ASN A 63 16.94 9.26 -23.53
C ASN A 63 17.04 10.78 -23.76
N LYS A 64 17.10 11.23 -25.01
CA LYS A 64 17.04 12.65 -25.34
C LYS A 64 15.61 13.10 -25.53
N ILE A 65 15.30 14.30 -25.03
CA ILE A 65 13.99 14.90 -25.20
C ILE A 65 13.80 15.25 -26.69
N SER A 66 12.70 14.77 -27.27
CA SER A 66 12.46 14.79 -28.72
C SER A 66 11.44 15.85 -29.18
N GLN A 67 10.89 16.62 -28.25
CA GLN A 67 9.93 17.69 -28.50
C GLN A 67 10.56 19.05 -28.22
N ASP A 68 10.21 20.06 -29.03
CA ASP A 68 10.79 21.40 -28.92
C ASP A 68 10.21 22.20 -27.74
N ASP A 69 8.90 22.08 -27.50
CA ASP A 69 8.22 22.72 -26.37
C ASP A 69 7.95 21.68 -25.27
N VAL A 70 8.62 21.85 -24.12
CA VAL A 70 8.52 20.96 -22.96
C VAL A 70 7.77 21.66 -21.84
N PRO A 71 6.59 21.17 -21.43
CA PRO A 71 5.90 21.74 -20.27
C PRO A 71 6.72 21.46 -19.01
N CYS A 72 7.10 22.52 -18.31
CA CYS A 72 7.97 22.46 -17.14
C CYS A 72 7.40 23.30 -15.98
N ARG A 73 7.57 22.80 -14.75
CA ARG A 73 7.23 23.53 -13.52
C ARG A 73 8.42 24.38 -13.11
N PHE A 74 8.18 25.66 -12.83
CA PHE A 74 9.17 26.57 -12.27
C PHE A 74 8.50 27.52 -11.27
N ARG A 75 8.89 27.44 -9.99
CA ARG A 75 8.36 28.29 -8.90
C ARG A 75 6.83 28.32 -8.79
N GLY A 76 6.21 27.16 -9.01
CA GLY A 76 4.74 26.99 -8.95
C GLY A 76 4.00 27.29 -10.26
N ASP A 77 4.64 27.94 -11.23
CA ASP A 77 4.05 28.18 -12.55
C ASP A 77 4.35 27.02 -13.51
N ILE A 78 3.43 26.79 -14.45
CA ILE A 78 3.60 25.87 -15.57
C ILE A 78 3.96 26.71 -16.79
N ILE A 79 5.17 26.51 -17.31
CA ILE A 79 5.73 27.22 -18.45
C ILE A 79 6.19 26.23 -19.53
N GLU A 80 6.36 26.71 -20.76
CA GLU A 80 6.97 25.94 -21.85
C GLU A 80 8.45 26.31 -21.98
N CYS A 81 9.29 25.30 -22.08
CA CYS A 81 10.75 25.39 -21.96
C CYS A 81 11.37 24.59 -23.11
N LEU A 82 12.53 25.01 -23.63
CA LEU A 82 13.28 24.21 -24.58
C LEU A 82 13.94 23.00 -23.86
N PRO A 83 14.21 21.88 -24.54
CA PRO A 83 14.90 20.71 -23.97
C PRO A 83 16.18 21.04 -23.21
N ASP A 84 16.99 21.95 -23.75
CA ASP A 84 18.28 22.33 -23.17
C ASP A 84 18.15 23.22 -21.92
N GLU A 85 16.95 23.74 -21.64
CA GLU A 85 16.65 24.52 -20.45
C GLU A 85 16.08 23.67 -19.30
N ILE A 86 15.80 22.39 -19.53
CA ILE A 86 15.29 21.49 -18.49
C ILE A 86 16.46 21.01 -17.65
N ASP A 87 16.37 21.20 -16.33
CA ASP A 87 17.39 20.77 -15.37
C ASP A 87 17.10 19.36 -14.84
N PHE A 88 15.82 19.07 -14.59
CA PHE A 88 15.36 17.84 -13.94
C PHE A 88 14.04 17.33 -14.52
N ILE A 89 13.75 16.05 -14.31
CA ILE A 89 12.48 15.42 -14.66
C ILE A 89 11.98 14.50 -13.53
N ASP A 90 10.65 14.45 -13.32
CA ASP A 90 10.02 13.56 -12.34
C ASP A 90 10.47 12.10 -12.52
N VAL A 91 10.58 11.31 -11.44
CA VAL A 91 10.99 9.89 -11.56
C VAL A 91 9.84 8.96 -11.93
N SER A 92 8.61 9.36 -11.65
CA SER A 92 7.42 8.51 -11.85
C SER A 92 6.14 9.35 -11.80
N PRO A 93 5.10 9.00 -12.59
CA PRO A 93 3.80 9.66 -12.48
C PRO A 93 3.16 9.53 -11.10
N LYS A 94 3.52 8.47 -10.36
CA LYS A 94 3.01 8.20 -9.00
C LYS A 94 3.71 9.06 -7.92
N GLN A 95 4.67 9.90 -8.27
CA GLN A 95 5.47 10.69 -7.32
C GLN A 95 4.66 11.66 -6.48
N ILE A 96 3.54 12.17 -7.01
CA ILE A 96 2.64 13.07 -6.30
C ILE A 96 1.60 12.36 -5.42
N ALA A 97 1.47 11.03 -5.56
CA ALA A 97 0.46 10.25 -4.88
C ALA A 97 0.99 9.72 -3.54
N SER A 98 0.08 9.60 -2.56
CA SER A 98 0.32 8.80 -1.36
C SER A 98 0.17 7.30 -1.67
N ILE A 99 0.63 6.46 -0.74
CA ILE A 99 0.48 5.00 -0.86
C ILE A 99 -0.99 4.62 -1.08
N SER A 100 -1.91 5.18 -0.29
CA SER A 100 -3.34 4.86 -0.38
C SER A 100 -3.98 5.34 -1.69
N ALA A 101 -3.57 6.51 -2.19
CA ALA A 101 -4.03 7.00 -3.48
C ALA A 101 -3.52 6.10 -4.62
N SER A 102 -2.28 5.62 -4.51
CA SER A 102 -1.67 4.77 -5.55
C SER A 102 -2.24 3.36 -5.65
N LEU A 103 -3.08 2.95 -4.70
CA LEU A 103 -3.81 1.68 -4.71
C LEU A 103 -5.15 1.78 -5.46
N ILE A 104 -5.58 2.98 -5.86
CA ILE A 104 -6.81 3.17 -6.63
C ILE A 104 -6.49 2.99 -8.12
N PRO A 105 -7.01 1.95 -8.79
CA PRO A 105 -6.88 1.84 -10.24
C PRO A 105 -7.70 2.95 -10.92
N PHE A 106 -7.22 3.46 -12.06
CA PHE A 106 -7.91 4.51 -12.84
C PHE A 106 -8.13 5.82 -12.07
N LEU A 107 -7.25 6.15 -11.11
CA LEU A 107 -7.33 7.36 -10.29
C LEU A 107 -7.44 8.64 -11.12
N GLU A 108 -6.81 8.68 -12.29
CA GLU A 108 -6.85 9.78 -13.25
C GLU A 108 -8.25 10.06 -13.84
N HIS A 109 -9.17 9.10 -13.70
CA HIS A 109 -10.56 9.21 -14.15
C HIS A 109 -11.54 9.57 -13.02
N ASP A 110 -11.06 9.63 -11.77
CA ASP A 110 -11.85 9.97 -10.60
C ASP A 110 -11.69 11.45 -10.23
N ASP A 111 -12.76 12.07 -9.73
CA ASP A 111 -12.64 13.40 -9.15
C ASP A 111 -11.95 13.35 -7.77
N ALA A 112 -11.28 14.45 -7.42
CA ALA A 112 -10.47 14.53 -6.21
C ALA A 112 -11.27 14.25 -4.92
N ASN A 113 -12.55 14.60 -4.84
CA ASN A 113 -13.36 14.38 -3.63
C ASN A 113 -13.69 12.89 -3.47
N ARG A 114 -14.06 12.20 -4.56
CA ARG A 114 -14.31 10.75 -4.54
C ARG A 114 -13.03 9.96 -4.30
N ALA A 115 -11.92 10.36 -4.92
CA ALA A 115 -10.61 9.76 -4.65
C ALA A 115 -10.23 9.91 -3.16
N LEU A 116 -10.45 11.10 -2.57
CA LEU A 116 -10.21 11.32 -1.14
C LEU A 116 -11.09 10.41 -0.26
N MET A 117 -12.36 10.21 -0.63
CA MET A 117 -13.22 9.26 0.08
C MET A 117 -12.69 7.83 -0.05
N GLY A 118 -12.34 7.39 -1.26
CA GLY A 118 -11.81 6.05 -1.52
C GLY A 118 -10.53 5.75 -0.74
N THR A 119 -9.56 6.68 -0.71
CA THR A 119 -8.32 6.51 0.07
C THR A 119 -8.58 6.39 1.57
N ASN A 120 -9.57 7.10 2.11
CA ASN A 120 -9.94 7.00 3.52
C ASN A 120 -10.67 5.69 3.83
N MET A 121 -11.59 5.28 2.96
CA MET A 121 -12.37 4.05 3.12
C MET A 121 -11.48 2.81 3.06
N GLN A 122 -10.45 2.80 2.22
CA GLN A 122 -9.47 1.69 2.17
C GLN A 122 -8.86 1.38 3.55
N ARG A 123 -8.53 2.42 4.34
CA ARG A 123 -7.94 2.27 5.68
C ARG A 123 -8.94 1.77 6.74
N GLN A 124 -10.23 1.79 6.44
CA GLN A 124 -11.31 1.34 7.32
C GLN A 124 -11.72 -0.11 7.02
N SER A 125 -11.09 -0.76 6.03
CA SER A 125 -11.36 -2.14 5.67
C SER A 125 -11.11 -3.09 6.83
N VAL A 126 -11.99 -4.09 6.97
CA VAL A 126 -11.93 -5.08 8.05
C VAL A 126 -11.39 -6.41 7.49
N PRO A 127 -10.45 -7.09 8.18
CA PRO A 127 -9.93 -8.38 7.74
C PRO A 127 -11.04 -9.42 7.59
N LEU A 128 -11.20 -9.95 6.38
CA LEU A 128 -12.12 -11.04 6.07
C LEU A 128 -11.48 -12.39 6.40
N ILE A 129 -12.30 -13.43 6.59
CA ILE A 129 -11.80 -14.80 6.73
C ILE A 129 -11.15 -15.29 5.43
N LYS A 130 -11.68 -14.88 4.27
CA LYS A 130 -11.23 -15.30 2.93
C LYS A 130 -11.03 -14.11 1.99
N PRO A 131 -10.02 -13.25 2.22
CA PRO A 131 -9.71 -12.17 1.29
C PRO A 131 -9.30 -12.73 -0.07
N GLU A 132 -9.52 -11.95 -1.13
CA GLU A 132 -9.07 -12.28 -2.48
C GLU A 132 -8.20 -11.16 -3.05
N VAL A 133 -7.17 -11.54 -3.81
CA VAL A 133 -6.39 -10.60 -4.60
C VAL A 133 -7.33 -9.89 -5.59
N PRO A 134 -7.29 -8.54 -5.68
CA PRO A 134 -8.11 -7.84 -6.64
C PRO A 134 -7.71 -8.22 -8.07
N LEU A 135 -8.69 -8.51 -8.92
CA LEU A 135 -8.45 -8.82 -10.34
C LEU A 135 -7.86 -7.63 -11.10
N VAL A 136 -8.18 -6.41 -10.68
CA VAL A 136 -7.64 -5.17 -11.21
C VAL A 136 -6.87 -4.48 -10.09
N GLY A 137 -5.55 -4.38 -10.23
CA GLY A 137 -4.65 -3.73 -9.27
C GLY A 137 -3.72 -2.73 -9.94
N THR A 138 -2.95 -2.00 -9.13
CA THR A 138 -2.02 -0.95 -9.58
C THR A 138 -0.55 -1.37 -9.56
N GLY A 139 -0.27 -2.55 -9.00
CA GLY A 139 1.06 -3.10 -8.77
C GLY A 139 1.68 -2.69 -7.42
N MET A 140 1.02 -1.82 -6.66
CA MET A 140 1.50 -1.40 -5.33
C MET A 140 1.16 -2.42 -4.23
N GLU A 141 0.22 -3.32 -4.47
CA GLU A 141 -0.37 -4.22 -3.47
C GLU A 141 0.67 -5.13 -2.81
N ASN A 142 1.61 -5.66 -3.59
CA ASN A 142 2.69 -6.51 -3.06
C ASN A 142 3.64 -5.69 -2.17
N LYS A 143 4.10 -4.55 -2.68
CA LYS A 143 5.06 -3.69 -1.95
C LYS A 143 4.46 -3.18 -0.64
N VAL A 144 3.18 -2.77 -0.66
CA VAL A 144 2.46 -2.33 0.52
C VAL A 144 2.26 -3.46 1.53
N ALA A 145 1.90 -4.67 1.09
CA ALA A 145 1.76 -5.81 1.99
C ALA A 145 3.07 -6.12 2.73
N VAL A 146 4.19 -6.17 2.00
CA VAL A 146 5.53 -6.42 2.56
C VAL A 146 5.96 -5.29 3.51
N ASP A 147 5.90 -4.04 3.06
CA ASP A 147 6.41 -2.90 3.83
C ASP A 147 5.52 -2.56 5.04
N SER A 148 4.24 -2.96 5.02
CA SER A 148 3.33 -2.80 6.17
C SER A 148 3.67 -3.71 7.36
N GLY A 149 4.44 -4.78 7.14
CA GLY A 149 4.72 -5.81 8.14
C GLY A 149 3.54 -6.71 8.48
N ALA A 150 2.45 -6.67 7.70
CA ALA A 150 1.31 -7.57 7.87
C ALA A 150 1.66 -9.02 7.52
N VAL A 151 2.45 -9.21 6.46
CA VAL A 151 2.94 -10.51 6.00
C VAL A 151 4.21 -10.92 6.74
N LEU A 152 4.45 -12.23 6.83
CA LEU A 152 5.70 -12.77 7.36
C LEU A 152 6.69 -12.92 6.20
N ILE A 153 7.86 -12.31 6.31
CA ILE A 153 8.94 -12.41 5.30
C ILE A 153 10.12 -13.25 5.78
N SER A 154 10.77 -13.94 4.85
CA SER A 154 12.00 -14.65 5.13
C SER A 154 13.15 -13.69 5.37
N GLN A 155 13.96 -13.98 6.39
CA GLN A 155 15.16 -13.20 6.72
C GLN A 155 16.43 -13.82 6.13
N TYR A 156 16.32 -15.04 5.62
CA TYR A 156 17.44 -15.84 5.15
C TYR A 156 17.07 -16.62 3.89
N ASP A 157 18.09 -16.99 3.12
CA ASP A 157 17.95 -17.91 1.99
C ASP A 157 17.99 -19.35 2.53
N GLY A 158 17.05 -20.20 2.09
CA GLY A 158 17.01 -21.57 2.57
C GLY A 158 15.91 -22.42 1.96
N LEU A 159 15.86 -23.68 2.41
CA LEU A 159 14.85 -24.66 2.06
C LEU A 159 13.80 -24.71 3.19
N VAL A 160 12.52 -24.65 2.83
CA VAL A 160 11.43 -24.87 3.78
C VAL A 160 11.41 -26.33 4.19
N LYS A 161 11.66 -26.60 5.47
CA LYS A 161 11.73 -27.97 6.03
C LYS A 161 10.41 -28.47 6.57
N GLU A 162 9.70 -27.60 7.29
CA GLU A 162 8.46 -27.95 7.97
C GLU A 162 7.51 -26.76 7.83
N VAL A 163 6.26 -27.05 7.46
CA VAL A 163 5.18 -26.05 7.43
C VAL A 163 4.02 -26.57 8.25
N SER A 164 3.60 -25.77 9.22
CA SER A 164 2.40 -26.02 10.02
C SER A 164 1.54 -24.76 10.08
N ALA A 165 0.33 -24.89 10.63
CA ALA A 165 -0.54 -23.73 10.82
C ALA A 165 0.02 -22.70 11.82
N ASP A 166 0.94 -23.12 12.71
CA ASP A 166 1.46 -22.31 13.82
C ASP A 166 2.90 -21.85 13.60
N LYS A 167 3.67 -22.55 12.78
CA LYS A 167 5.09 -22.24 12.52
C LYS A 167 5.58 -22.72 11.16
N ILE A 168 6.64 -22.07 10.68
CA ILE A 168 7.39 -22.41 9.47
C ILE A 168 8.87 -22.55 9.84
N ILE A 169 9.54 -23.63 9.41
CA ILE A 169 10.96 -23.85 9.64
C ILE A 169 11.72 -23.81 8.32
N ILE A 170 12.74 -22.94 8.25
CA ILE A 170 13.63 -22.81 7.10
C ILE A 170 15.02 -23.29 7.50
N GLU A 171 15.62 -24.13 6.67
CA GLU A 171 17.01 -24.57 6.80
C GLU A 171 17.89 -23.85 5.77
N ASN A 172 18.86 -23.08 6.25
CA ASN A 172 19.84 -22.42 5.39
C ASN A 172 20.86 -23.43 4.84
N THR A 173 21.67 -23.00 3.87
CA THR A 173 22.77 -23.81 3.29
C THR A 173 23.79 -24.30 4.32
N ASP A 174 23.92 -23.61 5.46
CA ASP A 174 24.81 -24.00 6.57
C ASP A 174 24.17 -25.01 7.55
N ASN A 175 23.04 -25.61 7.19
CA ASN A 175 22.21 -26.50 8.05
C ASN A 175 21.71 -25.83 9.35
N ILE A 176 21.63 -24.49 9.36
CA ILE A 176 21.05 -23.74 10.48
C ILE A 176 19.54 -23.63 10.25
N GLN A 177 18.76 -24.15 11.20
CA GLN A 177 17.31 -24.04 11.19
C GLN A 177 16.85 -22.73 11.83
N LYS A 178 15.93 -22.05 11.15
CA LYS A 178 15.28 -20.81 11.60
C LYS A 178 13.78 -21.04 11.66
N GLU A 179 13.23 -20.85 12.84
CA GLU A 179 11.81 -21.01 13.11
C GLU A 179 11.10 -19.66 13.07
N TYR A 180 9.96 -19.64 12.38
CA TYR A 180 9.07 -18.50 12.28
C TYR A 180 7.71 -18.87 12.87
N ILE A 181 7.33 -18.23 13.98
CA ILE A 181 6.05 -18.47 14.66
C ILE A 181 4.98 -17.55 14.06
N LEU A 182 3.84 -18.14 13.69
CA LEU A 182 2.72 -17.44 13.09
C LEU A 182 1.76 -16.92 14.16
N LYS A 183 1.25 -15.71 13.95
CA LYS A 183 0.20 -15.14 14.81
C LYS A 183 -1.14 -15.77 14.46
N LYS A 184 -1.78 -16.46 15.41
CA LYS A 184 -3.08 -17.11 15.22
C LYS A 184 -4.12 -16.46 16.12
N PHE A 185 -5.19 -15.94 15.50
CA PHE A 185 -6.34 -15.33 16.19
C PHE A 185 -5.97 -14.30 17.26
N VAL A 186 -4.97 -13.47 16.98
CA VAL A 186 -4.52 -12.41 17.91
C VAL A 186 -5.41 -11.19 17.74
N ARG A 187 -5.83 -10.60 18.86
CA ARG A 187 -6.64 -9.37 18.87
C ARG A 187 -5.81 -8.15 18.44
N SER A 188 -6.34 -7.34 17.52
CA SER A 188 -5.80 -6.02 17.20
C SER A 188 -6.33 -4.95 18.17
N ASN A 189 -5.71 -3.78 18.19
CA ASN A 189 -6.17 -2.64 18.99
C ASN A 189 -7.62 -2.22 18.67
N GLN A 190 -8.08 -2.44 17.44
CA GLN A 190 -9.45 -2.14 17.00
C GLN A 190 -10.42 -3.32 17.18
N GLY A 191 -9.97 -4.41 17.80
CA GLY A 191 -10.79 -5.61 18.03
C GLY A 191 -10.95 -6.50 16.79
N THR A 192 -10.20 -6.25 15.71
CA THR A 192 -10.16 -7.15 14.54
C THR A 192 -9.19 -8.31 14.78
N CYS A 193 -9.35 -9.38 14.00
CA CYS A 193 -8.50 -10.56 14.08
C CYS A 193 -7.22 -10.43 13.25
N ILE A 194 -6.08 -10.64 13.89
CA ILE A 194 -4.77 -10.84 13.25
C ILE A 194 -4.53 -12.35 13.18
N ASN A 195 -4.62 -12.90 11.98
CA ASN A 195 -4.39 -14.31 11.71
C ASN A 195 -3.44 -14.44 10.52
N GLN A 196 -2.35 -15.17 10.71
CA GLN A 196 -1.38 -15.48 9.66
C GLN A 196 -1.58 -16.89 9.13
N ILE A 197 -1.44 -17.05 7.83
CA ILE A 197 -1.66 -18.30 7.09
C ILE A 197 -0.42 -18.58 6.25
N PRO A 198 0.24 -19.74 6.41
CA PRO A 198 1.38 -20.11 5.58
C PRO A 198 1.03 -20.07 4.09
N LEU A 199 1.91 -19.49 3.29
CA LEU A 199 1.81 -19.46 1.82
C LEU A 199 2.76 -20.47 1.16
N VAL A 200 3.86 -20.80 1.84
CA VAL A 200 4.88 -21.73 1.35
C VAL A 200 4.56 -23.18 1.71
N GLU A 201 5.12 -24.11 0.95
CA GLU A 201 5.03 -25.56 1.15
C GLU A 201 6.41 -26.14 1.49
N GLU A 202 6.40 -27.32 2.13
CA GLU A 202 7.63 -28.07 2.42
C GLU A 202 8.40 -28.40 1.14
N GLY A 203 9.71 -28.21 1.15
CA GLY A 203 10.60 -28.42 0.00
C GLY A 203 10.73 -27.20 -0.94
N MET A 204 10.02 -26.10 -0.69
CA MET A 204 10.24 -24.86 -1.44
C MET A 204 11.57 -24.20 -1.08
N ILE A 205 12.25 -23.62 -2.08
CA ILE A 205 13.41 -22.76 -1.87
C ILE A 205 12.93 -21.33 -1.77
N VAL A 206 13.30 -20.65 -0.69
CA VAL A 206 12.96 -19.25 -0.43
C VAL A 206 14.22 -18.41 -0.30
N LYS A 207 14.12 -17.15 -0.72
CA LYS A 207 15.15 -16.14 -0.56
C LYS A 207 14.77 -15.15 0.53
N LYS A 208 15.76 -14.47 1.07
CA LYS A 208 15.57 -13.32 1.94
C LYS A 208 14.68 -12.30 1.24
N GLY A 209 13.60 -11.92 1.92
CA GLY A 209 12.57 -11.00 1.41
C GLY A 209 11.33 -11.70 0.84
N ASP A 210 11.37 -13.00 0.59
CA ASP A 210 10.19 -13.74 0.10
C ASP A 210 9.12 -13.83 1.19
N VAL A 211 7.85 -13.78 0.78
CA VAL A 211 6.70 -13.90 1.69
C VAL A 211 6.49 -15.36 2.06
N LEU A 212 6.54 -15.66 3.35
CA LEU A 212 6.34 -16.99 3.93
C LEU A 212 4.89 -17.26 4.32
N ALA A 213 4.20 -16.23 4.82
CA ALA A 213 2.82 -16.32 5.26
C ALA A 213 2.08 -15.01 5.02
N ASP A 214 0.83 -15.13 4.56
CA ASP A 214 -0.11 -14.03 4.54
C ASP A 214 -0.53 -13.66 5.96
N GLY A 215 -0.87 -12.39 6.17
CA GLY A 215 -1.48 -11.86 7.37
C GLY A 215 -2.91 -11.33 7.16
N PRO A 216 -3.37 -10.42 8.03
CA PRO A 216 -4.69 -9.81 7.86
C PRO A 216 -4.70 -8.92 6.60
N LEU A 217 -5.82 -8.95 5.87
CA LEU A 217 -6.01 -8.15 4.64
C LEU A 217 -4.96 -8.43 3.55
N THR A 218 -4.42 -9.64 3.51
CA THR A 218 -3.47 -10.07 2.46
C THR A 218 -3.83 -11.44 1.93
N SER A 219 -3.54 -11.66 0.66
CA SER A 219 -3.68 -12.93 -0.04
C SER A 219 -2.58 -13.03 -1.09
N GLU A 220 -1.92 -14.19 -1.18
CA GLU A 220 -0.83 -14.45 -2.12
C GLU A 220 0.31 -13.40 -2.03
N GLY A 221 0.61 -12.92 -0.81
CA GLY A 221 1.61 -11.90 -0.55
C GLY A 221 1.24 -10.50 -1.05
N ARG A 222 -0.04 -10.24 -1.34
CA ARG A 222 -0.55 -8.96 -1.85
C ARG A 222 -1.65 -8.41 -0.96
N LEU A 223 -1.71 -7.09 -0.85
CA LEU A 223 -2.80 -6.41 -0.16
C LEU A 223 -4.15 -6.76 -0.80
N SER A 224 -5.06 -7.27 0.01
CA SER A 224 -6.34 -7.83 -0.40
C SER A 224 -7.41 -7.38 0.60
N LEU A 225 -7.93 -6.17 0.35
CA LEU A 225 -8.85 -5.50 1.27
C LEU A 225 -10.30 -6.04 1.23
N GLY A 226 -10.62 -6.91 0.27
CA GLY A 226 -11.98 -7.35 0.00
C GLY A 226 -12.07 -8.61 -0.86
N ARG A 227 -13.10 -8.65 -1.73
CA ARG A 227 -13.46 -9.78 -2.59
C ARG A 227 -13.79 -9.29 -3.98
N ASN A 228 -13.59 -10.13 -4.99
CA ASN A 228 -14.09 -9.86 -6.34
C ASN A 228 -15.56 -10.28 -6.43
N ILE A 229 -16.44 -9.36 -6.82
CA ILE A 229 -17.88 -9.61 -6.94
C ILE A 229 -18.41 -9.23 -8.32
N LEU A 230 -19.42 -9.96 -8.80
CA LEU A 230 -20.13 -9.61 -10.02
C LEU A 230 -21.09 -8.45 -9.72
N ILE A 231 -20.96 -7.36 -10.47
CA ILE A 231 -21.77 -6.14 -10.31
C ILE A 231 -22.62 -5.94 -11.57
N ALA A 232 -23.88 -5.55 -11.38
CA ALA A 232 -24.76 -5.11 -12.45
C ALA A 232 -25.18 -3.65 -12.21
N TYR A 233 -25.01 -2.80 -13.22
CA TYR A 233 -25.45 -1.41 -13.18
C TYR A 233 -26.87 -1.29 -13.74
N MET A 234 -27.87 -1.38 -12.85
CA MET A 234 -29.27 -1.16 -13.20
C MET A 234 -30.09 -0.72 -11.98
N PRO A 235 -31.11 0.12 -12.13
CA PRO A 235 -32.10 0.33 -11.08
C PRO A 235 -32.89 -0.98 -10.87
N TRP A 236 -33.16 -1.33 -9.61
CA TRP A 236 -33.88 -2.56 -9.27
C TRP A 236 -34.97 -2.29 -8.23
N GLU A 237 -36.21 -2.17 -8.70
CA GLU A 237 -37.42 -2.05 -7.86
C GLU A 237 -37.33 -0.96 -6.77
N GLY A 238 -36.50 0.07 -6.97
CA GLY A 238 -36.26 1.15 -6.02
C GLY A 238 -35.40 0.78 -4.79
N TYR A 239 -34.98 -0.47 -4.64
CA TYR A 239 -34.17 -0.88 -3.47
C TYR A 239 -32.73 -0.36 -3.51
N ASN A 240 -32.22 0.03 -4.68
CA ASN A 240 -30.93 0.69 -4.84
C ASN A 240 -31.04 2.22 -5.06
N TYR A 241 -32.08 2.83 -4.52
CA TYR A 241 -32.27 4.27 -4.51
C TYR A 241 -31.27 4.95 -3.54
N GLU A 242 -30.76 6.14 -3.89
CA GLU A 242 -29.83 6.97 -3.07
C GLU A 242 -28.68 6.17 -2.44
N ASP A 243 -27.77 5.67 -3.29
CA ASP A 243 -26.54 4.96 -2.91
C ASP A 243 -26.74 3.64 -2.13
N ALA A 244 -27.97 3.16 -2.01
CA ALA A 244 -28.26 1.85 -1.44
C ALA A 244 -27.71 0.71 -2.32
N ILE A 245 -27.17 -0.33 -1.67
CA ILE A 245 -26.58 -1.50 -2.34
C ILE A 245 -27.47 -2.73 -2.07
N LEU A 246 -27.86 -3.40 -3.14
CA LEU A 246 -28.48 -4.72 -3.10
C LEU A 246 -27.41 -5.79 -3.19
N VAL A 247 -27.46 -6.76 -2.29
CA VAL A 247 -26.53 -7.89 -2.26
C VAL A 247 -27.28 -9.20 -2.43
N SER A 248 -26.66 -10.15 -3.15
CA SER A 248 -27.19 -11.50 -3.28
C SER A 248 -27.04 -12.26 -1.97
N GLU A 249 -28.07 -13.02 -1.57
CA GLU A 249 -28.02 -13.93 -0.42
C GLU A 249 -26.86 -14.95 -0.53
N LYS A 250 -26.42 -15.25 -1.76
CA LYS A 250 -25.26 -16.10 -2.01
C LYS A 250 -24.01 -15.64 -1.25
N LEU A 251 -23.79 -14.33 -1.15
CA LEU A 251 -22.63 -13.75 -0.46
C LEU A 251 -22.62 -14.05 1.04
N VAL A 252 -23.80 -14.20 1.64
CA VAL A 252 -23.96 -14.59 3.04
C VAL A 252 -23.76 -16.09 3.21
N ARG A 253 -24.35 -16.90 2.32
CA ARG A 253 -24.25 -18.37 2.38
C ARG A 253 -22.83 -18.90 2.18
N GLU A 254 -22.00 -18.19 1.42
CA GLU A 254 -20.62 -18.58 1.09
C GLU A 254 -19.55 -17.90 1.96
N ASP A 255 -19.96 -17.11 2.97
CA ASP A 255 -19.08 -16.38 3.88
C ASP A 255 -18.11 -15.41 3.18
N ASN A 256 -18.53 -14.78 2.08
CA ASN A 256 -17.66 -13.90 1.28
C ASN A 256 -17.19 -12.68 2.08
N PHE A 257 -18.09 -12.10 2.89
CA PHE A 257 -17.83 -10.88 3.68
C PHE A 257 -17.85 -11.14 5.19
N THR A 258 -17.55 -12.36 5.61
CA THR A 258 -17.51 -12.73 7.04
C THR A 258 -16.17 -12.33 7.65
N SER A 259 -16.22 -11.65 8.81
CA SER A 259 -15.05 -11.21 9.58
C SER A 259 -15.10 -11.75 11.02
N ILE A 260 -13.94 -11.79 11.68
CA ILE A 260 -13.81 -12.20 13.08
C ILE A 260 -13.45 -10.99 13.94
N HIS A 261 -14.24 -10.78 14.99
CA HIS A 261 -14.02 -9.72 15.98
C HIS A 261 -13.75 -10.34 17.36
N ILE A 262 -12.74 -9.82 18.06
CA ILE A 262 -12.30 -10.32 19.35
C ILE A 262 -12.44 -9.21 20.38
N SER A 263 -13.27 -9.44 21.39
CA SER A 263 -13.45 -8.57 22.56
C SER A 263 -12.79 -9.18 23.78
N GLU A 264 -12.03 -8.38 24.50
CA GLU A 264 -11.40 -8.75 25.76
C GLU A 264 -12.17 -8.09 26.90
N GLN A 265 -12.52 -8.89 27.91
CA GLN A 265 -13.22 -8.43 29.10
C GLN A 265 -12.33 -8.77 30.29
N GLU A 266 -11.83 -7.74 30.96
CA GLU A 266 -11.01 -7.88 32.16
C GLU A 266 -11.85 -7.59 33.40
N CYS A 267 -11.65 -8.39 34.44
CA CYS A 267 -12.27 -8.19 35.73
C CYS A 267 -11.18 -8.37 36.79
N ASP A 268 -10.99 -7.35 37.61
CA ASP A 268 -10.05 -7.36 38.72
C ASP A 268 -10.81 -7.45 40.03
N ALA A 269 -10.47 -8.41 40.88
CA ALA A 269 -10.89 -8.40 42.27
C ALA A 269 -9.99 -7.43 43.06
N ARG A 270 -10.59 -6.52 43.84
CA ARG A 270 -9.85 -5.57 44.67
C ARG A 270 -10.17 -5.74 46.15
N ASP A 271 -9.20 -5.41 46.99
CA ASP A 271 -9.43 -5.28 48.43
C ASP A 271 -10.27 -4.03 48.72
N THR A 272 -11.45 -4.25 49.29
CA THR A 272 -12.29 -3.16 49.79
C THR A 272 -12.16 -3.03 51.30
N LYS A 273 -12.66 -1.93 51.86
CA LYS A 273 -12.68 -1.73 53.33
C LYS A 273 -13.53 -2.76 54.08
N LEU A 274 -14.44 -3.46 53.40
CA LEU A 274 -15.33 -4.47 53.99
C LEU A 274 -14.81 -5.89 53.82
N GLY A 275 -13.68 -6.06 53.14
CA GLY A 275 -13.06 -7.34 52.81
C GLY A 275 -12.65 -7.42 51.33
N PRO A 276 -11.88 -8.46 50.97
CA PRO A 276 -11.54 -8.76 49.57
C PRO A 276 -12.81 -9.08 48.77
N GLU A 277 -12.85 -8.64 47.51
CA GLU A 277 -13.78 -9.17 46.50
C GLU A 277 -13.35 -10.60 46.12
N GLU A 278 -14.33 -11.53 45.98
CA GLU A 278 -14.14 -12.90 45.49
C GLU A 278 -14.63 -13.05 44.04
#